data_AF-A0AAX2AL80-F1
#
_entry.id   AF-A0AAX2AL80-F1
#
_cell.length_a   1.000
_cell.length_b   1.000
_cell.length_c   1.000
_cell.angle_alpha   90.00
_cell.angle_beta   90.00
_cell.angle_gamma   90.00
#
_symmetry.space_group_name_H-M   'P 1'
#
loop_
_entity.id
_entity.type
_entity.pdbx_description
1 polymer ?
#
loop_
_entity_poly.entity_id
_entity_poly.type
_entity_poly.pdbx_seq_one_letter_code
_entity_poly.pdbx_strand_id
1 'polypeptide(L)'
;MNRFFKIYKELSIVENSGKKIGLFRTICSIFGGLLVAYLAMTLLVFIIPGSAGESIIVPLMFNTFAWAIASLWICLSISKLVALKRVLIPTFILTIAITIFIVGN
;
A
#
# COMPACT_ATOMS: atom_id res chain seq x y z
N MET A 1 27.36 -16.45 -7.25
CA MET A 1 25.92 -16.49 -6.89
C MET A 1 25.46 -15.05 -6.62
N ASN A 2 24.61 -14.48 -7.48
CA ASN A 2 24.24 -13.05 -7.47
C ASN A 2 23.65 -12.62 -6.12
N ARG A 3 24.18 -11.54 -5.53
CA ARG A 3 23.76 -10.98 -4.23
C ARG A 3 22.24 -10.75 -4.15
N PHE A 4 21.63 -10.35 -5.27
CA PHE A 4 20.18 -10.18 -5.41
C PHE A 4 19.37 -11.46 -5.21
N PHE A 5 19.84 -12.59 -5.73
CA PHE A 5 19.16 -13.88 -5.59
C PHE A 5 19.17 -14.37 -4.13
N LYS A 6 20.25 -14.07 -3.41
CA LYS A 6 20.37 -14.40 -1.98
C LYS A 6 19.39 -13.60 -1.13
N ILE A 7 19.26 -12.29 -1.39
CA ILE A 7 18.29 -11.40 -0.71
C ILE A 7 16.85 -11.84 -1.02
N TYR A 8 16.54 -12.14 -2.28
CA TYR A 8 15.20 -12.61 -2.66
C TYR A 8 14.83 -13.92 -1.96
N LYS A 9 15.77 -14.86 -1.89
CA LYS A 9 15.57 -16.14 -1.21
C LYS A 9 15.39 -15.94 0.30
N GLU A 10 16.15 -15.06 0.94
CA GLU A 10 16.00 -14.74 2.36
C GLU A 10 14.68 -14.01 2.68
N LEU A 11 14.19 -13.13 1.80
CA LEU A 11 12.89 -12.49 1.98
C LEU A 11 11.70 -13.42 1.72
N SER A 12 11.90 -14.47 0.91
CA SER A 12 10.87 -15.45 0.55
C SER A 12 10.72 -16.58 1.58
N ILE A 13 11.69 -16.77 2.47
CA ILE A 13 11.63 -17.79 3.52
C ILE A 13 10.63 -17.34 4.59
N VAL A 14 9.73 -18.24 4.97
CA VAL A 14 8.85 -18.08 6.13
C VAL A 14 9.73 -18.23 7.37
N GLU A 15 10.15 -17.12 8.02
CA GLU A 15 11.02 -17.23 9.21
C GLU A 15 10.25 -17.85 10.37
N ASN A 16 10.91 -18.78 11.06
CA ASN A 16 10.39 -19.51 12.21
C ASN A 16 10.34 -18.64 13.51
N SER A 17 10.91 -17.43 13.48
CA SER A 17 10.95 -16.50 14.61
C SER A 17 10.20 -15.20 14.29
N GLY A 18 9.05 -15.00 14.96
CA GLY A 18 8.17 -13.85 14.71
C GLY A 18 8.74 -12.48 15.07
N LYS A 19 9.79 -12.40 15.91
CA LYS A 19 10.32 -11.13 16.44
C LYS A 19 10.99 -10.24 15.37
N LYS A 20 11.80 -10.83 14.48
CA LYS A 20 12.50 -10.08 13.40
C LYS A 20 11.61 -9.82 12.19
N ILE A 21 10.68 -10.74 11.88
CA ILE A 21 9.63 -10.51 10.87
C ILE A 21 8.68 -9.38 11.30
N GLY A 22 8.29 -9.37 12.57
CA GLY A 22 7.27 -8.46 13.09
C GLY A 22 7.62 -7.00 12.83
N LEU A 23 8.86 -6.58 13.14
CA LEU A 23 9.31 -5.20 12.92
C LEU A 23 9.21 -4.79 11.45
N PHE A 24 9.67 -5.65 10.53
CA PHE A 24 9.63 -5.35 9.10
C PHE A 24 8.18 -5.22 8.58
N ARG A 25 7.29 -6.12 9.03
CA ARG A 25 5.85 -6.05 8.71
C ARG A 25 5.20 -4.80 9.26
N THR A 26 5.51 -4.42 10.50
CA THR A 26 4.97 -3.20 11.12
C THR A 26 5.39 -1.96 10.36
N ILE A 27 6.68 -1.84 10.00
CA ILE A 27 7.17 -0.70 9.21
C ILE A 27 6.51 -0.68 7.83
N CYS A 28 6.50 -1.80 7.09
CA CYS A 28 5.81 -1.87 5.80
C CYS A 28 4.31 -1.60 5.90
N SER A 29 3.67 -2.03 6.99
CA SER A 29 2.26 -1.79 7.27
C SER A 29 1.98 -0.31 7.48
N ILE A 30 2.74 0.36 8.33
CA ILE A 30 2.54 1.78 8.65
C ILE A 30 2.75 2.63 7.40
N PHE A 31 3.94 2.57 6.81
CA PHE A 31 4.30 3.43 5.67
C PHE A 31 3.62 3.00 4.38
N GLY A 32 3.59 1.70 4.11
CA GLY A 32 2.97 1.16 2.91
C GLY A 32 1.44 1.25 2.94
N GLY A 33 0.84 1.04 4.11
CA GLY A 33 -0.59 1.26 4.30
C GLY A 33 -0.95 2.71 4.06
N LEU A 34 -0.13 3.66 4.55
CA LEU A 34 -0.36 5.09 4.37
C LEU A 34 -0.30 5.44 2.88
N LEU A 35 0.75 5.00 2.20
CA LEU A 35 0.94 5.24 0.77
C LEU A 35 -0.24 4.72 -0.06
N VAL A 36 -0.64 3.46 0.16
CA VAL A 36 -1.75 2.84 -0.59
C VAL A 36 -3.07 3.54 -0.29
N ALA A 37 -3.34 3.88 0.97
CA ALA A 37 -4.56 4.56 1.37
C ALA A 37 -4.67 5.96 0.74
N TYR A 38 -3.59 6.76 0.77
CA TYR A 38 -3.57 8.08 0.15
C TYR A 38 -3.77 8.01 -1.37
N LEU A 39 -3.11 7.08 -2.06
CA LEU A 39 -3.32 6.89 -3.50
C LEU A 39 -4.77 6.50 -3.81
N ALA A 40 -5.37 5.62 -3.02
CA ALA A 40 -6.78 5.25 -3.19
C ALA A 40 -7.72 6.44 -2.96
N MET A 41 -7.44 7.29 -1.96
CA MET A 41 -8.18 8.53 -1.71
C MET A 41 -8.04 9.52 -2.85
N THR A 42 -6.84 9.70 -3.39
CA THR A 42 -6.61 10.55 -4.57
C THR A 42 -7.44 10.06 -5.75
N LEU A 43 -7.46 8.74 -6.00
CA LEU A 43 -8.30 8.18 -7.06
C LEU A 43 -9.80 8.45 -6.82
N LEU A 44 -10.27 8.32 -5.57
CA LEU A 44 -11.66 8.63 -5.21
C LEU A 44 -12.03 10.09 -5.50
N VAL A 45 -11.13 11.05 -5.24
CA VAL A 45 -11.37 12.47 -5.56
C VAL A 45 -11.65 12.66 -7.06
N PHE A 46 -10.93 11.94 -7.94
CA PHE A 46 -11.13 12.04 -9.39
C PHE A 46 -12.38 11.30 -9.90
N ILE A 47 -12.86 10.29 -9.18
CA ILE A 47 -14.06 9.53 -9.56
C ILE A 47 -15.34 10.27 -9.15
N ILE A 48 -15.33 10.99 -8.03
CA ILE A 48 -16.53 11.67 -7.51
C ILE A 48 -16.79 12.93 -8.36
N PRO A 49 -17.96 13.01 -9.03
CA PRO A 49 -18.33 14.19 -9.80
C PRO A 49 -18.58 15.37 -8.85
N GLY A 50 -17.81 16.44 -9.02
CA GLY A 50 -17.88 17.61 -8.15
C GLY A 50 -16.64 18.50 -8.30
N SER A 51 -16.64 19.64 -7.62
CA SER A 51 -15.42 20.43 -7.49
C SER A 51 -14.40 19.68 -6.63
N ALA A 52 -13.10 19.88 -6.89
CA ALA A 52 -12.04 19.20 -6.11
C ALA A 52 -12.16 19.43 -4.59
N GLY A 53 -12.69 20.59 -4.18
CA GLY A 53 -12.93 20.92 -2.77
C GLY A 53 -14.11 20.17 -2.13
N GLU A 54 -15.12 19.80 -2.90
CA GLU A 54 -16.25 19.00 -2.39
C GLU A 54 -15.91 17.52 -2.39
N SER A 55 -15.23 17.04 -3.43
CA SER A 55 -14.86 15.63 -3.59
C SER A 55 -13.82 15.16 -2.58
N ILE A 56 -13.04 16.06 -1.94
CA ILE A 56 -12.04 15.70 -0.93
C ILE A 56 -12.64 15.37 0.44
N ILE A 57 -13.86 15.84 0.73
CA ILE A 57 -14.49 15.68 2.05
C ILE A 57 -14.65 14.19 2.38
N VAL A 58 -15.17 13.39 1.45
CA VAL A 58 -15.43 11.96 1.65
C VAL A 58 -14.11 11.19 1.88
N PRO A 59 -13.09 11.26 1.01
CA PRO A 59 -11.80 10.62 1.25
C PRO A 59 -11.14 11.03 2.58
N LEU A 60 -11.24 12.30 2.96
CA LEU A 60 -10.66 12.81 4.21
C LEU A 60 -11.35 12.22 5.44
N MET A 61 -12.69 12.13 5.44
CA MET A 61 -13.45 11.53 6.54
C MET A 61 -13.11 10.05 6.75
N PHE A 62 -12.83 9.32 5.68
CA PHE A 62 -12.46 7.90 5.74
C PHE A 62 -10.94 7.65 5.83
N ASN A 63 -10.12 8.69 5.96
CA ASN A 63 -8.66 8.57 5.85
C ASN A 63 -8.07 7.54 6.81
N THR A 64 -8.29 7.73 8.11
CA THR A 64 -7.77 6.86 9.16
C THR A 64 -8.32 5.44 9.05
N PHE A 65 -9.57 5.29 8.61
CA PHE A 65 -10.21 3.98 8.46
C PHE A 65 -9.61 3.19 7.28
N ALA A 66 -9.49 3.82 6.12
CA ALA A 66 -8.84 3.23 4.96
C ALA A 66 -7.37 2.89 5.24
N TRP A 67 -6.66 3.77 5.97
CA TRP A 67 -5.29 3.51 6.39
C TRP A 67 -5.19 2.30 7.33
N ALA A 68 -6.10 2.19 8.31
CA ALA A 68 -6.14 1.06 9.23
C ALA A 68 -6.40 -0.27 8.51
N ILE A 69 -7.33 -0.29 7.54
CA ILE A 69 -7.62 -1.48 6.73
C ILE A 69 -6.41 -1.87 5.88
N ALA A 70 -5.82 -0.92 5.16
CA ALA A 70 -4.65 -1.17 4.32
C ALA A 70 -3.46 -1.66 5.16
N SER A 71 -3.23 -1.02 6.31
CA SER A 71 -2.21 -1.42 7.28
C SER A 71 -2.44 -2.83 7.80
N LEU A 72 -3.66 -3.17 8.21
CA LEU A 72 -4.01 -4.51 8.69
C LEU A 72 -3.81 -5.57 7.61
N TRP A 73 -4.20 -5.27 6.37
CA TRP A 73 -3.99 -6.16 5.22
C TRP A 73 -2.51 -6.42 4.93
N ILE A 74 -1.66 -5.40 5.01
CA ILE A 74 -0.20 -5.55 4.84
C ILE A 74 0.40 -6.27 6.05
N CYS A 75 -0.07 -5.92 7.26
CA CYS A 75 0.37 -6.51 8.50
C CYS A 75 0.10 -8.01 8.52
N LEU A 76 -1.01 -8.52 7.99
CA LEU A 76 -1.35 -9.96 7.97
C LEU A 76 -0.50 -10.82 7.00
N SER A 77 0.52 -10.25 6.36
CA SER A 77 1.39 -10.97 5.42
C SER A 77 2.22 -12.10 6.05
N ILE A 78 2.33 -13.22 5.35
CA ILE A 78 3.00 -14.44 5.83
C ILE A 78 4.54 -14.30 5.77
N SER A 79 5.06 -13.65 4.72
CA SER A 79 6.50 -13.42 4.54
C SER A 79 6.80 -11.94 4.25
N LYS A 80 8.06 -11.54 4.45
CA LYS A 80 8.54 -10.17 4.17
C LYS A 80 8.31 -9.77 2.72
N LEU A 81 8.50 -10.72 1.80
CA LEU A 81 8.27 -10.51 0.36
C LEU A 81 6.79 -10.26 0.05
N VAL A 82 5.88 -10.97 0.72
CA VAL A 82 4.43 -10.76 0.56
C VAL A 82 4.00 -9.40 1.13
N ALA A 83 4.53 -8.97 2.28
CA ALA A 83 4.32 -7.61 2.80
C ALA A 83 4.69 -6.57 1.76
N LEU A 84 5.89 -6.68 1.18
CA LEU A 84 6.39 -5.72 0.22
C LEU A 84 5.56 -5.71 -1.08
N LYS A 85 5.18 -6.89 -1.58
CA LYS A 85 4.30 -7.01 -2.75
C LYS A 85 2.92 -6.39 -2.51
N ARG A 86 2.37 -6.55 -1.30
CA ARG A 86 1.08 -5.94 -0.90
C ARG A 86 1.14 -4.42 -0.78
N VAL A 87 2.32 -3.80 -0.80
CA VAL A 87 2.48 -2.34 -0.93
C VAL A 87 2.71 -1.98 -2.39
N LEU A 88 3.73 -2.58 -3.01
CA LEU A 88 4.18 -2.19 -4.36
C LEU A 88 3.11 -2.42 -5.43
N ILE A 89 2.44 -3.57 -5.42
CA ILE A 89 1.44 -3.90 -6.46
C ILE A 89 0.26 -2.91 -6.44
N PRO A 90 -0.45 -2.70 -5.31
CA PRO A 90 -1.55 -1.74 -5.29
C PRO A 90 -1.07 -0.30 -5.52
N THR A 91 0.08 0.11 -5.00
CA THR A 91 0.66 1.42 -5.30
C THR A 91 0.84 1.60 -6.81
N PHE A 92 1.44 0.64 -7.50
CA PHE A 92 1.69 0.73 -8.95
C PHE A 92 0.38 0.80 -9.75
N ILE A 93 -0.60 -0.04 -9.41
CA ILE A 93 -1.92 -0.05 -10.07
C ILE A 93 -2.64 1.29 -9.84
N LEU A 94 -2.68 1.79 -8.61
CA LEU A 94 -3.34 3.06 -8.28
C LEU A 94 -2.65 4.24 -8.96
N THR A 95 -1.32 4.27 -9.01
CA THR A 95 -0.59 5.32 -9.72
C THR A 95 -0.94 5.31 -11.22
N ILE A 96 -0.94 4.15 -11.87
CA ILE A 96 -1.34 4.04 -13.29
C ILE A 96 -2.78 4.53 -13.49
N ALA A 97 -3.71 4.11 -12.62
CA ALA A 97 -5.11 4.53 -12.71
C ALA A 97 -5.24 6.06 -12.58
N ILE A 98 -4.56 6.67 -11.60
CA ILE A 98 -4.55 8.13 -11.42
C ILE A 98 -3.97 8.82 -12.66
N THR A 99 -2.85 8.34 -13.21
CA THR A 99 -2.27 8.92 -14.43
C THR A 99 -3.24 8.88 -15.61
N ILE A 100 -3.95 7.77 -15.80
CA ILE A 100 -4.95 7.65 -16.87
C ILE A 100 -6.09 8.66 -16.66
N PHE A 101 -6.59 8.81 -15.43
CA PHE A 101 -7.63 9.78 -15.12
C PHE A 101 -7.17 11.24 -15.28
N ILE A 102 -5.93 11.56 -14.93
CA ILE A 102 -5.37 12.91 -15.08
C ILE A 102 -5.12 13.25 -16.55
N VAL A 103 -4.61 12.30 -17.35
CA VAL A 103 -4.30 12.54 -18.77
C VAL A 103 -5.56 12.47 -19.66
N GLY A 104 -6.55 11.67 -19.26
CA GLY A 104 -7.80 11.49 -20.00
C GLY A 104 -8.86 12.56 -19.76
N ASN A 105 -8.63 13.48 -18.81
CA ASN A 105 -9.52 14.59 -18.46
C ASN A 105 -8.91 15.92 -18.86
#